data_AF-A0A6J7PEX0-F1
#
_entry.id   AF-A0A6J7PEX0-F1
#
_cell.length_a   1.000
_cell.length_b   1.000
_cell.length_c   1.000
_cell.angle_alpha   90.00
_cell.angle_beta   90.00
_cell.angle_gamma   90.00
#
_symmetry.space_group_name_H-M   'P 1'
#
loop_
_entity.id
_entity.type
_entity.pdbx_description
1 polymer ?
#
loop_
_entity_poly.entity_id
_entity_poly.type
_entity_poly.pdbx_seq_one_letter_code
_entity_poly.pdbx_strand_id
1 'polypeptide(L)'
;MTVSETNRLDMLVGLRMYLGDSVANTLIEHLPPGGWQDVARIADTDRLQRDVNRLHDDFAQLRNEFQGIRQEFQGLRQEFQNLREEFQKLSDRYDTTMKWLIGISLTYGIGILGCAVGVLAVAIQQ
;
A
#
# COMPACT_ATOMS: atom_id res chain seq x y z
N MET A 1 28.85 26.68 28.58
CA MET A 1 29.03 27.34 29.88
C MET A 1 27.66 27.82 30.28
N THR A 2 26.94 27.03 31.08
CA THR A 2 25.64 27.43 31.63
C THR A 2 25.89 28.66 32.51
N VAL A 3 25.06 29.69 32.40
CA VAL A 3 25.13 30.82 33.33
C VAL A 3 24.81 30.24 34.71
N SER A 4 25.83 30.05 35.55
CA SER A 4 25.63 29.47 36.88
C SER A 4 24.78 30.44 37.71
N GLU A 5 24.05 29.92 38.69
CA GLU A 5 23.25 30.73 39.62
C GLU A 5 24.08 31.86 40.26
N THR A 6 25.38 31.63 40.43
CA THR A 6 26.38 32.64 40.82
C THR A 6 26.48 33.82 39.87
N ASN A 7 26.54 33.59 38.56
CA ASN A 7 26.58 34.66 37.56
C ASN A 7 25.26 35.44 37.52
N ARG A 8 24.14 34.78 37.84
CA ARG A 8 22.81 35.43 37.93
C ARG A 8 22.73 36.36 39.14
N LEU A 9 23.26 35.93 40.28
CA LEU A 9 23.33 36.72 41.52
C LEU A 9 24.27 37.93 41.38
N ASP A 10 25.43 37.75 40.74
CA ASP A 10 26.35 38.87 40.45
C ASP A 10 25.69 39.90 39.51
N MET A 11 24.96 39.43 38.49
CA MET A 11 24.23 40.32 37.58
C MET A 11 23.08 41.06 38.28
N LEU A 12 22.41 40.42 39.23
CA LEU A 12 21.41 41.04 40.12
C LEU A 12 21.98 42.20 40.93
N VAL A 13 23.13 41.97 41.56
CA VAL A 13 23.82 42.97 42.39
C VAL A 13 24.23 44.17 41.53
N GLY A 14 24.77 43.92 40.33
CA GLY A 14 25.13 44.98 39.38
C GLY A 14 23.91 45.77 38.87
N LEU A 15 22.81 45.09 38.51
CA LEU A 15 21.59 45.73 38.02
C LEU A 15 20.93 46.59 39.11
N ARG A 16 20.89 46.13 40.36
CA ARG A 16 20.36 46.91 41.49
C ARG A 16 21.12 48.21 41.72
N MET A 17 22.45 48.18 41.58
CA MET A 17 23.31 49.35 41.81
C MET A 17 23.10 50.48 40.78
N TYR A 18 22.72 50.14 39.54
CA TYR A 18 22.58 51.12 38.45
C TYR A 18 21.13 51.43 38.03
N LEU A 19 20.20 50.48 38.13
CA LEU A 19 18.80 50.63 37.69
C LEU A 19 17.79 50.64 38.85
N GLY A 20 18.23 50.36 40.08
CA GLY A 20 17.37 50.26 41.26
C GLY A 20 16.68 48.90 41.41
N ASP A 21 16.23 48.61 42.63
CA ASP A 21 15.73 47.29 43.04
C ASP A 21 14.52 46.80 42.23
N SER A 22 13.60 47.70 41.87
CA SER A 22 12.38 47.35 41.14
C SER A 22 12.68 46.86 39.72
N VAL A 23 13.47 47.62 38.95
CA VAL A 23 13.76 47.30 37.55
C VAL A 23 14.65 46.06 37.45
N ALA A 24 15.62 45.92 38.37
CA ALA A 24 16.49 44.75 38.44
C ALA A 24 15.71 43.46 38.74
N ASN A 25 14.76 43.50 39.68
CA ASN A 25 13.90 42.35 39.96
C ASN A 25 13.04 41.97 38.75
N THR A 26 12.40 42.94 38.08
CA THR A 26 11.54 42.65 36.93
C THR A 26 12.31 42.03 35.76
N LEU A 27 13.52 42.51 35.47
CA LEU A 27 14.38 41.95 34.42
C LEU A 27 14.81 40.51 34.73
N ILE A 28 15.07 40.21 35.99
CA ILE A 28 15.44 38.86 36.45
C ILE A 28 14.23 37.91 36.45
N GLU A 29 13.05 38.41 36.82
CA GLU A 29 11.79 37.66 36.72
C GLU A 29 11.48 37.23 35.29
N HIS A 30 11.90 38.02 34.30
CA HIS A 30 11.69 37.71 32.88
C HIS A 30 12.78 36.80 32.27
N LEU A 31 13.87 36.53 32.99
CA LEU A 31 14.96 35.67 32.52
C LEU A 31 14.69 34.20 32.88
N PRO A 32 14.70 33.27 31.90
CA PRO A 32 14.40 31.87 32.15
C PRO A 32 15.41 31.24 33.11
N PRO A 33 14.97 30.40 34.08
CA PRO A 33 15.80 29.87 35.17
C PRO A 33 17.08 29.13 34.72
N GLY A 34 17.13 28.55 33.52
CA GLY A 34 18.33 27.88 32.96
C GLY A 34 19.14 28.68 31.93
N GLY A 35 18.70 29.90 31.58
CA GLY A 35 19.31 30.69 30.50
C GLY A 35 18.81 30.32 29.10
N TRP A 36 19.06 31.20 28.12
CA TRP A 36 18.51 31.09 26.76
C TRP A 36 19.05 29.91 25.95
N GLN A 37 20.28 29.46 26.25
CA GLN A 37 20.89 28.31 25.57
C GLN A 37 20.13 27.00 25.85
N ASP A 38 19.67 26.82 27.09
CA ASP A 38 18.91 25.62 27.48
C ASP A 38 17.50 25.65 26.90
N VAL A 39 16.84 26.82 26.89
CA VAL A 39 15.54 27.00 26.22
C VAL A 39 15.62 26.68 24.73
N ALA A 40 16.67 27.15 24.04
CA ALA A 40 16.88 26.84 22.63
C ALA A 40 17.07 25.33 22.39
N ARG A 41 17.86 24.65 23.23
CA ARG A 41 18.06 23.19 23.15
C ARG A 41 16.78 22.41 23.43
N ILE A 42 15.98 22.83 24.40
CA ILE A 42 14.67 22.21 24.69
C ILE A 42 13.76 22.38 23.48
N ALA A 43 13.66 23.58 22.92
CA ALA A 43 12.83 23.83 21.75
C ALA A 43 13.25 22.99 20.53
N ASP A 44 14.56 22.78 20.32
CA ASP A 44 15.07 21.91 19.25
C ASP A 44 14.77 20.43 19.53
N THR A 45 14.86 19.99 20.79
CA THR A 45 14.49 18.64 21.21
C THR A 45 12.98 18.38 21.00
N ASP A 46 12.13 19.34 21.37
CA ASP A 46 10.68 19.28 21.15
C ASP A 46 10.32 19.26 19.66
N ARG A 47 11.09 19.97 18.82
CA ARG A 47 10.94 19.91 17.35
C ARG A 47 11.28 18.52 16.84
N LEU A 48 12.43 17.98 17.23
CA LEU A 48 12.85 16.63 16.84
C LEU A 48 11.85 15.57 17.27
N GLN A 49 11.31 15.66 18.49
CA GLN A 49 10.31 14.72 18.98
C GLN A 49 9.02 14.78 18.17
N ARG A 50 8.58 15.98 17.77
CA ARG A 50 7.44 16.14 16.87
C ARG A 50 7.69 15.55 15.50
N ASP A 51 8.88 15.74 14.94
CA ASP A 51 9.23 15.20 13.63
C ASP A 51 9.32 13.67 13.66
N VAL A 52 9.88 13.09 14.72
CA VAL A 52 9.90 11.63 14.94
C VAL A 52 8.48 11.06 15.05
N ASN A 53 7.59 11.72 15.79
CA ASN A 53 6.20 11.28 15.90
C ASN A 53 5.49 11.32 14.55
N ARG A 54 5.69 12.37 13.74
CA ARG A 54 5.13 12.42 12.38
C ARG A 54 5.67 11.29 11.50
N LEU A 55 6.98 11.04 11.54
CA LEU A 55 7.57 9.92 10.80
C LEU A 55 6.99 8.58 11.24
N HIS A 56 6.75 8.39 12.53
CA HIS A 56 6.11 7.19 13.05
C HIS A 56 4.69 7.02 12.48
N ASP A 57 3.91 8.09 12.44
CA ASP A 57 2.56 8.08 11.87
C ASP A 57 2.58 7.79 10.35
N ASP A 58 3.50 8.43 9.61
CA ASP A 58 3.70 8.18 8.18
C ASP A 58 4.08 6.70 7.92
N PHE A 59 4.96 6.12 8.74
CA PHE A 59 5.31 4.71 8.65
C PHE A 59 4.13 3.78 8.96
N ALA A 60 3.27 4.15 9.91
CA ALA A 60 2.07 3.39 10.23
C ALA A 60 1.07 3.43 9.07
N GLN A 61 0.88 4.59 8.45
CA GLN A 61 0.05 4.74 7.27
C GLN A 61 0.59 3.91 6.10
N LEU A 62 1.89 4.01 5.80
CA LEU A 62 2.52 3.24 4.73
C LEU A 62 2.36 1.73 4.96
N ARG A 63 2.48 1.26 6.19
CA ARG A 63 2.24 -0.16 6.53
C ARG A 63 0.81 -0.58 6.21
N ASN A 64 -0.18 0.27 6.49
CA ASN A 64 -1.58 -0.02 6.18
C ASN A 64 -1.83 -0.05 4.67
N GLU A 65 -1.26 0.90 3.92
CA GLU A 65 -1.33 0.92 2.46
C GLU A 65 -0.72 -0.36 1.85
N PHE A 66 0.45 -0.79 2.34
CA PHE A 66 1.05 -2.06 1.92
C PHE A 66 0.19 -3.29 2.23
N GLN A 67 -0.55 -3.28 3.35
CA GLN A 67 -1.50 -4.35 3.65
C GLN A 67 -2.69 -4.34 2.69
N GLY A 68 -3.22 -3.16 2.35
CA GLY A 68 -4.27 -3.00 1.33
C GLY A 68 -3.83 -3.55 -0.02
N ILE A 69 -2.65 -3.15 -0.50
CA ILE A 69 -2.08 -3.64 -1.77
C ILE A 69 -1.91 -5.17 -1.75
N ARG A 70 -1.50 -5.76 -0.63
CA ARG A 70 -1.41 -7.23 -0.52
C ARG A 70 -2.76 -7.91 -0.66
N GLN A 71 -3.82 -7.34 -0.08
CA GLN A 71 -5.17 -7.88 -0.21
C GLN A 71 -5.68 -7.77 -1.65
N GLU A 72 -5.49 -6.63 -2.29
CA GLU A 72 -5.85 -6.44 -3.71
C GLU A 72 -5.12 -7.44 -4.60
N PHE A 73 -3.81 -7.66 -4.37
CA PHE A 73 -3.04 -8.64 -5.15
C PHE A 73 -3.52 -10.09 -4.93
N GLN A 74 -3.98 -10.42 -3.71
CA GLN A 74 -4.60 -11.72 -3.44
C GLN A 74 -5.93 -11.87 -4.18
N GLY A 75 -6.77 -10.83 -4.17
CA GLY A 75 -8.02 -10.80 -4.94
C GLY A 75 -7.78 -11.00 -6.44
N LEU A 76 -6.82 -10.24 -7.00
CA LEU A 76 -6.45 -10.36 -8.41
C LEU A 76 -5.95 -11.77 -8.76
N ARG A 77 -5.15 -12.40 -7.89
CA ARG A 77 -4.73 -13.80 -8.08
C ARG A 77 -5.91 -14.76 -8.16
N GLN A 78 -6.92 -14.57 -7.32
CA GLN A 78 -8.11 -15.42 -7.31
C GLN A 78 -8.94 -15.22 -8.59
N GLU A 79 -9.11 -13.97 -9.04
CA GLU A 79 -9.77 -13.67 -10.31
C GLU A 79 -9.05 -14.33 -11.50
N PHE A 80 -7.72 -14.27 -11.54
CA PHE A 80 -6.93 -14.95 -12.57
C PHE A 80 -7.10 -16.48 -12.55
N GLN A 81 -7.21 -17.09 -11.36
CA GLN A 81 -7.47 -18.52 -11.23
C GLN A 81 -8.85 -18.87 -11.77
N ASN A 82 -9.89 -18.12 -11.40
CA ASN A 82 -11.25 -18.32 -11.90
C ASN A 82 -11.31 -18.18 -13.42
N LEU A 83 -10.67 -17.15 -13.99
CA LEU A 83 -10.62 -16.94 -15.43
C LEU A 83 -9.94 -18.12 -16.15
N ARG A 84 -8.87 -18.67 -15.56
CA ARG A 84 -8.19 -19.85 -16.11
C ARG A 84 -9.10 -21.08 -16.12
N GLU A 85 -9.88 -21.29 -15.06
CA GLU A 85 -10.85 -22.39 -14.99
C GLU A 85 -11.98 -22.21 -16.01
N GLU A 86 -12.49 -21.00 -16.18
CA GLU A 86 -13.50 -20.70 -17.20
C GLU A 86 -12.99 -20.98 -18.61
N PHE A 87 -11.75 -20.59 -18.91
CA PHE A 87 -11.12 -20.86 -20.19
C PHE A 87 -10.94 -22.37 -20.44
N GLN A 88 -10.54 -23.13 -19.42
CA GLN A 88 -10.46 -24.60 -19.50
C GLN A 88 -11.83 -25.22 -19.79
N LYS A 89 -12.88 -24.83 -19.05
CA LYS A 89 -14.25 -25.31 -19.31
C LYS A 89 -14.73 -24.96 -20.71
N LEU A 90 -14.36 -23.79 -21.24
CA LEU A 90 -14.70 -23.41 -22.61
C LEU A 90 -13.96 -24.30 -23.63
N SER A 91 -12.66 -24.53 -23.42
CA SER A 91 -11.85 -25.42 -24.26
C SER A 91 -12.43 -26.85 -24.28
N ASP A 92 -12.81 -27.39 -23.12
CA ASP A 92 -13.39 -28.74 -23.00
C ASP A 92 -14.74 -28.84 -23.73
N ARG A 93 -15.58 -27.80 -23.61
CA ARG A 93 -16.84 -27.73 -24.36
C ARG A 93 -16.58 -27.71 -25.86
N TYR A 94 -15.63 -26.89 -26.31
CA TYR A 94 -15.28 -26.81 -27.73
C TYR A 94 -14.80 -28.15 -28.27
N ASP A 95 -13.91 -28.84 -27.56
CA ASP A 95 -13.40 -30.16 -27.94
C ASP A 95 -14.53 -31.21 -27.99
N THR A 96 -15.41 -31.20 -27.00
CA THR A 96 -16.58 -32.09 -26.96
C THR A 96 -17.54 -31.84 -28.12
N THR A 97 -17.85 -30.57 -28.40
CA THR A 97 -18.71 -30.18 -29.53
C THR A 97 -18.08 -30.60 -30.86
N MET A 98 -16.78 -30.38 -31.05
CA MET A 98 -16.09 -30.80 -32.28
C MET A 98 -16.10 -32.31 -32.47
N LYS A 99 -15.81 -33.09 -31.41
CA LYS A 99 -15.90 -34.56 -31.45
C LYS A 99 -17.31 -35.02 -31.85
N TRP A 100 -18.35 -34.41 -31.29
CA TRP A 100 -19.73 -34.74 -31.61
C TRP A 100 -20.08 -34.41 -33.07
N LEU A 101 -19.69 -33.22 -33.55
CA LEU A 101 -19.89 -32.81 -34.95
C LEU A 101 -19.17 -33.73 -35.93
N ILE A 102 -17.93 -34.13 -35.64
CA ILE A 102 -17.17 -35.09 -36.44
C ILE A 102 -17.93 -36.43 -36.50
N GLY A 103 -18.39 -36.93 -35.35
CA GLY A 103 -19.17 -38.17 -35.28
C GLY A 103 -20.44 -38.14 -36.15
N ILE A 104 -21.18 -37.03 -36.11
CA ILE A 104 -22.36 -36.82 -36.96
C ILE A 104 -21.97 -36.82 -38.43
N SER A 105 -20.98 -36.02 -38.81
CA SER A 105 -20.56 -35.89 -40.21
C SER A 105 -20.14 -37.23 -40.82
N LEU A 106 -19.40 -38.04 -40.05
CA LEU A 106 -19.00 -39.40 -40.46
C LEU A 106 -20.20 -40.33 -40.61
N THR A 107 -21.14 -40.29 -39.65
CA THR A 107 -22.34 -41.15 -39.69
C THR A 107 -23.19 -40.87 -40.92
N TYR A 108 -23.46 -39.59 -41.21
CA TYR A 108 -24.19 -39.19 -42.41
C TYR A 108 -23.40 -39.52 -43.69
N GLY A 109 -22.09 -39.28 -43.71
CA GLY A 109 -21.24 -39.57 -44.87
C GLY A 109 -21.25 -41.05 -45.25
N ILE A 110 -21.06 -41.95 -44.27
CA ILE A 110 -21.11 -43.40 -44.49
C ILE A 110 -22.50 -43.83 -44.97
N GLY A 111 -23.57 -43.29 -44.36
CA GLY A 111 -24.95 -43.58 -44.77
C GLY A 111 -25.24 -43.23 -46.22
N ILE A 112 -24.90 -42.00 -46.64
CA ILE A 112 -25.10 -41.53 -48.02
C ILE A 112 -24.30 -42.39 -49.01
N LEU A 113 -23.04 -42.69 -48.71
CA LEU A 113 -22.21 -43.57 -49.54
C LEU A 113 -22.81 -44.98 -49.66
N GLY A 114 -23.30 -45.55 -48.56
CA GLY A 114 -23.96 -46.85 -48.55
C GLY A 114 -25.21 -46.87 -49.45
N CYS A 115 -26.05 -45.85 -49.35
CA CYS A 115 -27.21 -45.68 -50.23
C CYS A 115 -26.80 -45.59 -51.70
N ALA A 116 -25.80 -44.78 -52.03
CA ALA A 116 -25.33 -44.60 -53.40
C ALA A 116 -24.79 -45.91 -54.01
N VAL A 117 -24.02 -46.69 -53.24
CA VAL A 117 -23.52 -48.01 -53.67
C VAL A 117 -24.67 -48.99 -53.88
N GLY A 118 -25.66 -49.01 -52.98
CA GLY A 118 -26.84 -49.86 -53.13
C GLY A 118 -27.62 -49.58 -54.42
N VAL A 119 -27.82 -48.29 -54.75
CA VAL A 119 -28.48 -47.88 -56.00
C VAL A 119 -27.69 -48.33 -57.23
N LEU A 120 -26.36 -48.15 -57.24
CA LEU A 120 -25.50 -48.60 -58.32
C LEU A 120 -25.53 -50.13 -58.49
N ALA A 121 -25.52 -50.89 -57.40
CA ALA A 121 -25.57 -52.35 -57.45
C ALA A 121 -26.87 -52.86 -58.09
N VAL A 122 -28.01 -52.27 -57.74
CA VAL A 122 -29.32 -52.60 -58.36
C VAL A 122 -29.33 -52.23 -59.83
N ALA A 123 -28.77 -51.08 -60.21
CA ALA A 123 -28.72 -50.62 -61.60
C ALA A 123 -27.88 -51.54 -62.51
N ILE A 124 -26.85 -52.22 -61.97
CA ILE A 124 -26.01 -53.16 -62.74
C ILE A 124 -26.72 -54.53 -62.93
N GLN A 125 -27.71 -54.85 -62.09
CA GLN A 125 -28.47 -56.12 -62.16
C GLN A 125 -29.69 -56.08 -63.08
N GLN A 126 -30.09 -54.90 -63.57
CA GLN A 126 -31.16 -54.71 -64.57
C GLN A 126 -30.58 -54.64 -65.98
#